data_AF-A0A8X6M2Q0-F1
#
_entry.id   AF-A0A8X6M2Q0-F1
#
_cell.length_a   1.000
_cell.length_b   1.000
_cell.length_c   1.000
_cell.angle_alpha   90.00
_cell.angle_beta   90.00
_cell.angle_gamma   90.00
#
_symmetry.space_group_name_H-M   'P 1'
#
loop_
_entity.id
_entity.type
_entity.pdbx_description
1 polymer ?
#
loop_
_entity_poly.entity_id
_entity_poly.type
_entity_poly.pdbx_seq_one_letter_code
_entity_poly.pdbx_strand_id
1 'polypeptide(L)'
;MSGLFANQKDFSVGENDIEQFFGLLLFSGYDQVPGEDLYWSTQEDLSQPIVSTVMPRSRFRKIQKCFHYVDNDKLTSVDKMRKIYTFYAQRERT
;
A
#
# COMPACT_ATOMS: atom_id res chain seq x y z
N MET A 1 -5.04 8.29 -6.09
CA MET A 1 -5.11 7.37 -7.25
C MET A 1 -5.33 5.90 -6.87
N SER A 2 -5.59 5.54 -5.60
CA SER A 2 -5.98 4.19 -5.17
C SER A 2 -7.50 3.94 -5.10
N GLY A 3 -8.32 5.00 -5.06
CA GLY A 3 -9.76 4.90 -4.82
C GLY A 3 -10.57 4.20 -5.91
N LEU A 4 -10.17 4.29 -7.19
CA LEU A 4 -10.97 3.77 -8.31
C LEU A 4 -11.04 2.23 -8.32
N PHE A 5 -9.91 1.56 -8.15
CA PHE A 5 -9.84 0.09 -8.07
C PHE A 5 -10.39 -0.44 -6.74
N ALA A 6 -10.24 0.32 -5.67
CA ALA A 6 -10.82 0.00 -4.37
C ALA A 6 -12.36 0.04 -4.42
N ASN A 7 -12.94 1.09 -5.02
CA ASN A 7 -14.38 1.25 -5.18
C ASN A 7 -15.01 0.15 -6.05
N GLN A 8 -14.30 -0.34 -7.07
CA GLN A 8 -14.72 -1.50 -7.87
C GLN A 8 -14.85 -2.79 -7.03
N LYS A 9 -14.21 -2.84 -5.86
CA LYS A 9 -14.26 -3.95 -4.90
C LYS A 9 -15.06 -3.61 -3.64
N ASP A 10 -15.91 -2.59 -3.70
CA ASP A 10 -16.70 -2.09 -2.57
C ASP A 10 -15.81 -1.75 -1.35
N PHE A 11 -14.67 -1.13 -1.62
CA PHE A 11 -13.67 -0.75 -0.63
C PHE A 11 -13.31 0.72 -0.78
N SER A 12 -13.57 1.53 0.24
CA SER A 12 -13.18 2.94 0.25
C SER A 12 -11.86 3.15 0.98
N VAL A 13 -10.99 3.98 0.37
CA VAL A 13 -9.68 4.35 0.90
C VAL A 13 -9.59 5.86 0.95
N GLY A 14 -9.48 6.42 2.15
CA GLY A 14 -9.27 7.84 2.38
C GLY A 14 -7.79 8.23 2.42
N GLU A 15 -7.52 9.51 2.59
CA GLU A 15 -6.16 10.05 2.73
C GLU A 15 -5.45 9.50 3.97
N ASN A 16 -6.11 9.54 5.13
CA ASN A 16 -5.59 8.98 6.40
C ASN A 16 -5.25 7.48 6.28
N ASP A 17 -6.03 6.70 5.53
CA ASP A 17 -5.71 5.29 5.28
C ASP A 17 -4.38 5.13 4.52
N ILE A 18 -4.13 6.02 3.54
CA ILE A 18 -2.89 6.00 2.76
C ILE A 18 -1.70 6.45 3.62
N GLU A 19 -1.88 7.48 4.43
CA GLU A 19 -0.85 7.96 5.38
C GLU A 19 -0.45 6.85 6.36
N GLN A 20 -1.43 6.19 6.98
CA GLN A 20 -1.19 5.07 7.89
C GLN A 20 -0.54 3.88 7.16
N PHE A 21 -1.00 3.55 5.96
CA PHE A 21 -0.42 2.48 5.15
C PHE A 21 1.06 2.75 4.85
N PHE A 22 1.42 3.96 4.42
CA PHE A 22 2.81 4.35 4.20
C PHE A 22 3.62 4.43 5.50
N GLY A 23 3.02 4.90 6.59
CA GLY A 23 3.64 4.90 7.92
C GLY A 23 4.03 3.49 8.37
N LEU A 24 3.15 2.51 8.16
CA LEU A 24 3.46 1.10 8.44
C LEU A 24 4.51 0.52 7.48
N LEU A 25 4.52 0.91 6.21
CA LEU A 25 5.60 0.52 5.28
C LEU A 25 6.96 1.06 5.73
N LEU A 26 7.03 2.33 6.12
CA LEU A 26 8.25 2.94 6.66
C LEU A 26 8.69 2.26 7.97
N PHE A 27 7.75 2.03 8.88
CA PHE A 27 8.00 1.30 10.12
C PHE A 27 8.57 -0.10 9.85
N SER A 28 8.01 -0.83 8.89
CA SER A 28 8.48 -2.18 8.52
C SER A 28 9.89 -2.19 7.91
N GLY A 29 10.36 -1.06 7.39
CA GLY A 29 11.75 -0.90 6.96
C GLY A 29 12.73 -0.68 8.12
N TYR A 30 12.25 -0.11 9.23
CA TYR A 30 13.03 0.16 10.43
C TYR A 30 13.06 -1.03 11.39
N ASP A 31 11.90 -1.59 11.72
CA ASP A 31 11.75 -2.74 12.62
C ASP A 31 11.30 -3.97 11.83
N GLN A 32 12.26 -4.80 11.44
CA GLN A 32 12.02 -5.91 10.53
C GLN A 32 11.68 -7.19 11.28
N VAL A 33 10.53 -7.78 10.98
CA VAL A 33 10.17 -9.14 11.41
C VAL A 33 10.32 -10.14 10.26
N PRO A 34 10.46 -11.45 10.53
CA PRO A 34 10.69 -12.47 9.49
C PRO A 34 9.61 -12.61 8.41
N GLY A 35 8.42 -12.04 8.61
CA GLY A 35 7.35 -12.02 7.62
C GLY A 35 6.27 -11.00 7.92
N GLU A 36 5.65 -10.45 6.88
CA GLU A 36 4.62 -9.39 6.97
C GLU A 36 3.50 -9.71 7.98
N ASP A 37 3.11 -10.98 8.06
CA ASP A 37 2.02 -11.42 8.91
C ASP A 37 2.34 -11.34 10.40
N LEU A 38 3.62 -11.37 10.75
CA LEU A 38 4.10 -11.33 12.12
C LEU A 38 3.97 -9.92 12.73
N TYR A 39 3.85 -8.87 11.92
CA TYR A 39 3.55 -7.52 12.43
C TYR A 39 2.19 -7.43 13.16
N TRP A 40 1.28 -8.37 12.91
CA TRP A 40 0.01 -8.49 13.63
C TRP A 40 -0.03 -9.72 14.55
N SER A 41 1.13 -10.29 14.88
CA SER A 41 1.23 -11.39 15.83
C SER A 41 0.83 -10.92 17.23
N THR A 42 0.22 -11.83 17.99
CA THR A 42 -0.04 -11.67 19.42
C THR A 42 0.98 -12.43 20.28
N GLN A 43 2.01 -13.04 19.65
CA GLN A 43 3.10 -13.70 20.36
C GLN A 43 3.97 -12.66 21.06
N GLU A 44 4.45 -12.98 22.26
CA GLU A 44 5.14 -12.04 23.15
C GLU A 44 6.42 -11.45 22.51
N ASP A 45 7.17 -12.28 21.79
CA ASP A 45 8.43 -11.94 21.12
C ASP A 45 8.27 -11.21 19.78
N LEU A 46 7.07 -11.20 19.23
CA LEU A 46 6.76 -10.62 17.91
C LEU A 46 5.63 -9.58 17.95
N SER A 47 5.07 -9.32 19.13
CA SER A 47 3.95 -8.39 19.26
C SER A 47 4.40 -6.97 18.93
N GLN A 48 3.71 -6.35 17.99
CA GLN A 48 3.94 -4.97 17.57
C GLN A 48 2.63 -4.19 17.79
N PRO A 49 2.34 -3.75 19.04
CA PRO A 49 1.05 -3.15 19.39
C PRO A 49 0.70 -1.93 18.55
N ILE A 50 1.72 -1.18 18.12
CA ILE A 50 1.54 -0.01 17.26
C ILE A 50 0.92 -0.39 15.91
N VAL A 51 1.32 -1.51 15.31
CA VAL A 51 0.89 -1.89 13.97
C VAL A 51 -0.59 -2.24 13.94
N SER A 52 -1.04 -3.06 14.90
CA SER A 52 -2.45 -3.45 15.01
C SER A 52 -3.37 -2.30 15.44
N THR A 53 -2.84 -1.36 16.24
CA THR A 53 -3.55 -0.14 16.65
C THR A 53 -3.75 0.83 15.48
N VAL A 54 -2.71 1.01 14.66
CA VAL A 54 -2.76 1.91 13.50
C VAL A 54 -3.70 1.35 12.43
N MET A 55 -3.53 0.10 12.02
CA MET A 55 -4.35 -0.48 10.96
C MET A 55 -4.54 -1.99 11.13
N PRO A 56 -5.78 -2.51 11.03
CA PRO A 56 -5.99 -3.96 11.00
C PRO A 56 -5.33 -4.62 9.78
N ARG A 57 -4.76 -5.82 9.96
CA ARG A 57 -4.12 -6.61 8.89
C ARG A 57 -4.99 -6.77 7.64
N SER A 58 -6.28 -6.97 7.84
CA SER A 58 -7.24 -7.13 6.75
C SER A 58 -7.39 -5.86 5.92
N ARG A 59 -7.35 -4.68 6.55
CA ARG A 59 -7.40 -3.38 5.86
C ARG A 59 -6.09 -3.09 5.15
N PHE A 60 -4.94 -3.30 5.80
CA PHE A 60 -3.62 -3.18 5.17
C PHE A 60 -3.52 -3.99 3.88
N ARG A 61 -3.87 -5.29 3.93
CA ARG A 61 -3.86 -6.17 2.76
C ARG A 61 -4.86 -5.76 1.67
N LYS A 62 -6.03 -5.22 2.05
CA LYS A 62 -6.98 -4.69 1.06
C LYS A 62 -6.41 -3.46 0.34
N ILE A 63 -5.78 -2.53 1.07
CA ILE A 63 -5.11 -1.37 0.49
C ILE A 63 -3.97 -1.84 -0.42
N GLN A 64 -3.08 -2.70 0.08
CA GLN A 64 -1.96 -3.25 -0.69
C GLN A 64 -2.42 -3.90 -2.01
N LYS A 65 -3.50 -4.69 -1.99
CA LYS A 65 -4.09 -5.30 -3.19
C LYS A 65 -4.76 -4.30 -4.14
N CYS A 66 -5.23 -3.18 -3.62
CA CYS A 66 -5.94 -2.16 -4.40
C CYS A 66 -5.06 -0.97 -4.76
N PHE A 67 -3.82 -0.92 -4.29
CA PHE A 67 -2.89 0.16 -4.54
C PHE A 67 -2.46 0.16 -6.00
N HIS A 68 -2.98 1.13 -6.74
CA HIS A 68 -2.67 1.35 -8.16
C HIS A 68 -2.23 2.80 -8.34
N TYR A 69 -1.12 3.00 -9.03
CA TYR A 69 -0.59 4.33 -9.31
C TYR A 69 -1.18 4.95 -10.58
N VAL A 70 -1.56 4.10 -11.54
CA VAL A 70 -2.01 4.52 -12.86
C VAL A 70 -3.46 4.10 -13.08
N ASP A 71 -4.21 5.00 -13.70
CA ASP A 71 -5.56 4.78 -14.16
C ASP A 71 -5.55 3.85 -15.39
N ASN A 72 -6.16 2.67 -15.27
CA ASN A 72 -6.15 1.66 -16.32
C ASN A 72 -6.87 2.13 -17.59
N ASP A 73 -7.83 3.05 -17.49
CA ASP A 73 -8.59 3.56 -18.63
C ASP A 73 -7.75 4.52 -19.49
N LYS A 74 -6.63 5.01 -18.94
CA LYS A 74 -5.70 5.93 -19.62
C LYS A 74 -4.43 5.23 -20.14
N LEU A 75 -4.36 3.90 -20.03
CA LEU A 75 -3.20 3.12 -20.44
C LEU A 75 -3.25 2.79 -21.95
N THR A 76 -2.27 3.30 -22.70
CA THR A 76 -2.02 2.86 -24.09
C THR A 76 -1.25 1.54 -24.14
N SER A 77 -1.62 0.61 -25.03
CA SER A 77 -1.09 -0.77 -25.07
C SER A 77 0.36 -0.93 -25.58
N VAL A 78 1.00 0.16 -26.01
CA VAL A 78 2.28 0.14 -26.73
C VAL A 78 3.47 -0.16 -25.81
N ASP A 79 3.44 0.30 -24.55
CA ASP A 79 4.55 0.14 -23.60
C ASP A 79 4.24 -0.91 -22.52
N LYS A 80 5.23 -1.78 -22.24
CA LYS A 80 5.19 -2.78 -21.17
C LYS A 80 5.38 -2.15 -19.79
N MET A 81 6.08 -1.01 -19.71
CA MET A 81 6.37 -0.29 -18.46
C MET A 81 5.29 0.71 -18.06
N ARG A 82 4.22 0.84 -18.86
CA ARG A 82 3.16 1.85 -18.70
C ARG A 82 2.54 1.98 -17.30
N LYS A 83 2.54 0.91 -16.50
CA LYS A 83 2.02 0.91 -15.11
C LYS A 83 2.89 1.67 -14.11
N ILE A 84 4.17 1.83 -14.41
CA ILE A 84 5.17 2.48 -13.55
C ILE A 84 5.88 3.64 -14.27
N TYR A 85 5.75 3.74 -15.59
CA TYR A 85 6.41 4.74 -16.43
C TYR A 85 6.18 6.18 -15.96
N THR A 86 4.93 6.52 -15.58
CA THR A 86 4.58 7.86 -15.11
C THR A 86 5.40 8.30 -13.90
N PHE A 87 5.76 7.36 -13.02
CA PHE A 87 6.61 7.64 -11.86
C PHE A 87 8.05 7.98 -12.27
N TYR A 88 8.62 7.21 -13.20
CA TYR A 88 9.97 7.49 -13.73
C TYR A 88 10.03 8.81 -14.51
N ALA A 89 9.03 9.06 -15.36
CA ALA A 89 8.99 10.27 -16.18
C ALA A 89 8.83 11.56 -15.36
N GLN A 90 8.27 11.49 -14.15
CA GLN A 90 8.21 12.61 -13.21
C GLN A 90 9.56 12.87 -12.54
N ARG A 91 10.31 11.81 -12.23
CA ARG A 91 11.64 11.90 -11.60
C ARG A 91 12.70 12.52 -12.52
N GLU A 92 12.60 12.33 -13.83
CA GLU A 92 13.53 12.92 -14.81
C GLU A 92 13.29 14.42 -15.06
N ARG A 93 12.21 15.00 -14.52
CA ARG A 93 11.86 16.43 -14.67
C ARG A 93 12.24 17.30 -13.47
N THR A 94 12.76 16.69 -12.40
CA THR A 94 13.22 17.34 -11.17
C THR A 94 14.73 17.20 -11.03
#